data_AF-E1VA75-F1
#
_entry.id   AF-E1VA75-F1
#
_cell.length_a   1.000
_cell.length_b   1.000
_cell.length_c   1.000
_cell.angle_alpha   90.00
_cell.angle_beta   90.00
_cell.angle_gamma   90.00
#
_symmetry.space_group_name_H-M   'P 1'
#
loop_
_entity.id
_entity.type
_entity.pdbx_description
1 polymer ?
#
loop_
_entity_poly.entity_id
_entity_poly.type
_entity_poly.pdbx_seq_one_letter_code
_entity_poly.pdbx_strand_id
1 'polypeptide(L)'
;MRDKLQLPQLWERTKYVSWPPSHTNPLVRIPRPAGGYECRSIPRQHDEYVTFQRCLEYREQRGLEIWGLRRWAELCSVPKRSVAKHRAKTAGPITGVFHYERPEGTTVWIATWYERQPDGHTRKRSQGFSYGTPKSQFATSEQAEAAAIEKRQQEESRWYSTLGVGETRIVNR
;
A
#
# COMPACT_ATOMS: atom_id res chain seq x y z
N MET A 1 26.20 2.71 -20.72
CA MET A 1 26.41 1.25 -20.70
C MET A 1 25.33 0.65 -19.81
N ARG A 2 24.42 -0.17 -20.35
CA ARG A 2 23.49 -0.95 -19.53
C ARG A 2 24.27 -2.17 -19.05
N ASP A 3 24.65 -2.22 -17.78
CA ASP A 3 25.16 -3.46 -17.18
C ASP A 3 24.14 -4.56 -17.46
N LYS A 4 24.58 -5.59 -18.19
CA LYS A 4 23.78 -6.80 -18.41
C LYS A 4 23.73 -7.54 -17.08
N LEU A 5 22.78 -7.16 -16.24
CA LEU A 5 22.49 -7.89 -15.00
C LEU A 5 22.31 -9.37 -15.34
N GLN A 6 22.96 -10.23 -14.55
CA GLN A 6 22.79 -11.67 -14.70
C GLN A 6 21.39 -12.08 -14.23
N LEU A 7 20.88 -13.20 -14.75
CA LEU A 7 19.51 -13.64 -14.49
C LEU A 7 19.13 -13.70 -12.99
N PRO A 8 19.99 -14.18 -12.06
CA PRO A 8 19.67 -14.14 -10.63
C PRO A 8 19.41 -12.72 -10.10
N GLN A 9 20.23 -11.76 -10.54
CA GLN A 9 20.09 -10.35 -10.13
C GLN A 9 18.82 -9.72 -10.72
N LEU A 10 18.39 -10.19 -11.90
CA LEU A 10 17.11 -9.78 -12.50
C LEU A 10 15.94 -10.27 -11.64
N TRP A 11 15.94 -11.53 -11.20
CA TRP A 11 14.89 -12.07 -10.33
C TRP A 11 14.80 -11.33 -8.98
N GLU A 12 15.94 -11.02 -8.36
CA GLU A 12 15.98 -10.33 -7.06
C GLU A 12 15.49 -8.89 -7.13
N ARG A 13 15.85 -8.17 -8.20
CA ARG A 13 15.53 -6.74 -8.36
C ARG A 13 14.14 -6.52 -8.94
N THR A 14 13.57 -7.51 -9.61
CA THR A 14 12.29 -7.37 -10.28
C THR A 14 11.14 -7.44 -9.29
N LYS A 15 10.51 -6.29 -9.08
CA LYS A 15 9.34 -6.20 -8.20
C LYS A 15 8.19 -7.06 -8.71
N TYR A 16 7.43 -7.63 -7.77
CA TYR A 16 6.20 -8.40 -8.02
C TYR A 16 6.40 -9.70 -8.80
N VAL A 17 7.64 -10.13 -9.00
CA VAL A 17 8.00 -11.41 -9.57
C VAL A 17 8.95 -12.09 -8.58
N SER A 18 8.79 -13.39 -8.33
CA SER A 18 9.69 -14.13 -7.47
C SER A 18 9.78 -15.58 -7.90
N TRP A 19 10.98 -16.15 -7.87
CA TRP A 19 11.16 -17.58 -7.97
C TRP A 19 11.24 -18.18 -6.55
N PRO A 20 10.30 -19.06 -6.15
CA PRO A 20 10.37 -19.68 -4.84
C PRO A 20 11.56 -20.67 -4.74
N PRO A 21 12.21 -20.78 -3.57
CA PRO A 21 13.33 -21.72 -3.36
C PRO A 21 12.96 -23.19 -3.54
N SER A 22 11.67 -23.53 -3.50
CA SER A 22 11.17 -24.89 -3.73
C SER A 22 11.35 -25.40 -5.17
N HIS A 23 12.05 -24.66 -6.04
CA HIS A 23 12.25 -24.95 -7.47
C HIS A 23 10.96 -25.19 -8.27
N THR A 24 9.83 -24.73 -7.73
CA THR A 24 8.52 -24.75 -8.39
C THR A 24 8.43 -23.59 -9.39
N ASN A 25 7.32 -23.51 -10.11
CA ASN A 25 7.04 -22.43 -11.05
C ASN A 25 7.19 -21.04 -10.38
N PRO A 26 7.79 -20.05 -11.07
CA PRO A 26 7.85 -18.68 -10.57
C PRO A 26 6.45 -18.09 -10.39
N LEU A 27 6.36 -17.14 -9.47
CA LEU A 27 5.11 -16.53 -9.04
C LEU A 27 5.14 -15.03 -9.30
N VAL A 28 4.13 -14.54 -10.00
CA VAL A 28 3.85 -13.12 -10.19
C VAL A 28 2.78 -12.70 -9.19
N ARG A 29 3.04 -11.64 -8.40
CA ARG A 29 2.15 -11.13 -7.35
C ARG A 29 1.81 -9.67 -7.59
N ILE A 30 0.70 -9.38 -8.27
CA ILE A 30 0.27 -8.01 -8.55
C ILE A 30 -0.54 -7.46 -7.37
N PRO A 31 -0.16 -6.35 -6.74
CA PRO A 31 -0.93 -5.80 -5.63
C PRO A 31 -2.31 -5.37 -6.12
N ARG A 32 -3.34 -5.59 -5.29
CA ARG A 32 -4.70 -5.08 -5.54
C ARG A 32 -4.94 -3.80 -4.72
N PRO A 33 -5.78 -2.87 -5.21
CA PRO A 33 -6.16 -1.67 -4.47
C PRO A 33 -6.65 -1.93 -3.04
N ALA A 34 -7.42 -2.99 -2.84
CA ALA A 34 -7.97 -3.38 -1.54
C ALA A 34 -6.95 -3.93 -0.52
N GLY A 35 -5.67 -4.07 -0.88
CA GLY A 35 -4.65 -4.49 0.09
C GLY A 35 -4.30 -5.99 0.08
N GLY A 36 -4.66 -6.72 -0.97
CA GLY A 36 -4.17 -8.08 -1.29
C GLY A 36 -3.18 -8.14 -2.45
N TYR A 37 -2.93 -9.36 -2.94
CA TYR A 37 -2.24 -9.63 -4.19
C TYR A 37 -3.08 -10.56 -5.06
N GLU A 38 -3.09 -10.30 -6.35
CA GLU A 38 -3.44 -11.29 -7.36
C GLU A 38 -2.18 -12.09 -7.69
N CYS A 39 -2.24 -13.39 -7.49
CA CYS A 39 -1.09 -14.29 -7.63
C CYS A 39 -1.30 -15.20 -8.83
N ARG A 40 -0.30 -15.29 -9.71
CA ARG A 40 -0.30 -16.25 -10.82
C ARG A 40 1.03 -16.98 -10.89
N SER A 41 0.95 -18.31 -10.89
CA SER A 41 2.08 -19.20 -11.15
C SER A 41 2.30 -19.30 -12.65
N ILE A 42 3.53 -19.05 -13.12
CA ILE A 42 3.88 -19.09 -14.54
C ILE A 42 4.65 -20.39 -14.79
N PRO A 43 4.15 -21.29 -15.66
CA PRO A 43 4.83 -22.56 -15.96
C PRO A 43 6.26 -22.34 -16.45
N ARG A 44 7.22 -23.01 -15.78
CA ARG A 44 8.62 -23.00 -16.19
C ARG A 44 8.79 -23.48 -17.62
N GLN A 45 9.64 -22.80 -18.37
CA GLN A 45 10.11 -23.25 -19.68
C GLN A 45 11.48 -23.90 -19.54
N HIS A 46 11.97 -24.50 -20.61
CA HIS A 46 13.32 -25.06 -20.64
C HIS A 46 14.40 -23.98 -20.43
N ASP A 47 14.17 -22.78 -20.98
CA ASP A 47 14.99 -21.59 -20.76
C ASP A 47 14.42 -20.73 -19.62
N GLU A 48 15.24 -20.50 -18.59
CA GLU A 48 14.89 -19.66 -17.45
C GLU A 48 14.69 -18.19 -17.85
N TYR A 49 15.42 -17.69 -18.84
CA TYR A 49 15.29 -16.32 -19.33
C TYR A 49 13.94 -16.13 -20.04
N VAL A 50 13.52 -17.10 -20.85
CA VAL A 50 12.17 -17.12 -21.46
C VAL A 50 11.09 -17.16 -20.39
N THR A 51 11.30 -17.95 -19.33
CA THR A 51 10.38 -17.99 -18.19
C THR A 51 10.28 -16.62 -17.51
N PHE A 52 11.42 -15.96 -17.27
CA PHE A 52 11.47 -14.62 -16.69
C PHE A 52 10.74 -13.59 -17.57
N GLN A 53 10.95 -13.61 -18.88
CA GLN A 53 10.26 -12.73 -19.82
C GLN A 53 8.74 -12.91 -19.76
N ARG A 54 8.25 -14.16 -19.74
CA ARG A 54 6.80 -14.43 -19.58
C ARG A 54 6.24 -13.92 -18.26
N CYS A 55 7.01 -14.03 -17.17
CA CYS A 55 6.62 -13.43 -15.90
C CYS A 55 6.49 -11.91 -16.01
N LEU A 56 7.44 -11.24 -16.67
CA LEU A 56 7.42 -9.79 -16.88
C LEU A 56 6.25 -9.36 -17.76
N GLU A 57 5.99 -10.07 -18.86
CA GLU A 57 4.87 -9.77 -19.77
C GLU A 57 3.54 -9.85 -19.03
N TYR A 58 3.30 -10.94 -18.29
CA TYR A 58 2.09 -11.06 -17.49
C TYR A 58 2.03 -9.98 -16.38
N ARG A 59 3.19 -9.67 -15.76
CA ARG A 59 3.27 -8.64 -14.73
C ARG A 59 2.85 -7.28 -15.27
N GLU A 60 3.40 -6.88 -16.40
CA GLU A 60 3.09 -5.60 -17.04
C GLU A 60 1.65 -5.55 -17.52
N GLN A 61 1.19 -6.57 -18.26
CA GLN A 61 -0.18 -6.63 -18.74
C GLN A 61 -1.18 -6.45 -17.59
N ARG A 62 -1.03 -7.24 -16.52
CA ARG A 62 -1.99 -7.24 -15.43
C ARG A 62 -1.84 -6.04 -14.50
N GLY A 63 -0.61 -5.59 -14.27
CA GLY A 63 -0.33 -4.38 -13.51
C GLY A 63 -0.97 -3.14 -14.16
N LEU A 64 -0.81 -3.00 -15.48
CA LEU A 64 -1.43 -1.93 -16.26
C LEU A 64 -2.96 -2.01 -16.27
N GLU A 65 -3.53 -3.21 -16.38
CA GLU A 65 -4.99 -3.39 -16.35
C GLU A 65 -5.60 -2.97 -15.01
N ILE A 66 -4.93 -3.30 -13.90
CA ILE A 66 -5.43 -2.98 -12.56
C ILE A 66 -5.18 -1.52 -12.21
N TRP A 67 -3.99 -1.00 -12.49
CA TRP A 67 -3.52 0.29 -11.95
C TRP A 67 -3.48 1.43 -12.98
N GLY A 68 -3.53 1.11 -14.27
CA GLY A 68 -3.21 2.06 -15.33
C GLY A 68 -1.71 2.38 -15.40
N LEU A 69 -1.29 2.96 -16.52
CA LEU A 69 0.12 3.19 -16.86
C LEU A 69 0.89 3.94 -15.78
N ARG A 70 0.38 5.11 -15.37
CA ARG A 70 1.07 6.01 -14.44
C ARG A 70 1.27 5.36 -13.07
N ARG A 71 0.19 4.85 -12.45
CA ARG A 71 0.27 4.27 -11.10
C ARG A 71 1.04 2.98 -11.08
N TRP A 72 0.96 2.19 -12.15
CA TRP A 72 1.78 0.99 -12.28
C TRP A 72 3.28 1.32 -12.30
N ALA A 73 3.69 2.31 -13.09
CA ALA A 73 5.08 2.79 -13.12
C ALA A 73 5.53 3.31 -11.75
N GLU A 74 4.70 4.11 -11.08
CA GLU A 74 4.98 4.58 -9.71
C GLU A 74 5.16 3.41 -8.75
N LEU A 75 4.28 2.40 -8.77
CA LEU A 75 4.39 1.21 -7.92
C LEU A 75 5.66 0.43 -8.18
N CYS A 76 6.07 0.25 -9.43
CA CYS A 76 7.31 -0.45 -9.79
C CYS A 76 8.58 0.34 -9.40
N SER A 77 8.51 1.67 -9.35
CA SER A 77 9.66 2.53 -9.01
C SER A 77 10.10 2.50 -7.55
N VAL A 78 9.29 1.92 -6.66
CA VAL A 78 9.53 1.96 -5.20
C VAL A 78 9.93 0.59 -4.69
N PRO A 79 10.88 0.48 -3.75
CA PRO A 79 11.33 -0.83 -3.25
C PRO A 79 10.26 -1.54 -2.40
N LYS A 80 9.46 -0.80 -1.63
CA LYS A 80 8.43 -1.36 -0.73
C LYS A 80 7.00 -1.25 -1.29
N ARG A 81 6.02 -1.80 -0.58
CA ARG A 81 4.62 -1.76 -1.00
C ARG A 81 4.03 -0.36 -0.72
N SER A 82 3.48 0.30 -1.75
CA SER A 82 2.84 1.62 -1.61
C SER A 82 1.36 1.58 -1.24
N VAL A 83 0.77 0.39 -1.08
CA VAL A 83 -0.65 0.19 -0.77
C VAL A 83 -0.80 -0.30 0.67
N ALA A 84 -1.49 0.47 1.50
CA ALA A 84 -1.79 0.06 2.87
C ALA A 84 -2.67 -1.20 2.85
N LYS A 85 -2.25 -2.24 3.59
CA LYS A 85 -3.04 -3.45 3.75
C LYS A 85 -4.28 -3.13 4.58
N HIS A 86 -5.47 -3.35 4.03
CA HIS A 86 -6.68 -3.29 4.83
C HIS A 86 -6.71 -4.46 5.83
N ARG A 87 -7.24 -4.21 7.03
CA ARG A 87 -7.43 -5.22 8.07
C ARG A 87 -8.92 -5.34 8.34
N ALA A 88 -9.43 -6.58 8.37
CA ALA A 88 -10.83 -6.84 8.69
C ALA A 88 -11.23 -6.32 10.08
N LYS A 89 -10.31 -6.44 11.06
CA LYS A 89 -10.43 -5.82 12.37
C LYS A 89 -9.47 -4.64 12.45
N THR A 90 -10.01 -3.42 12.47
CA THR A 90 -9.21 -2.20 12.67
C THR A 90 -9.26 -1.78 14.14
N ALA A 91 -8.28 -1.01 14.59
CA ALA A 91 -8.19 -0.52 15.98
C ALA A 91 -9.10 0.70 16.24
N GLY A 92 -10.00 1.01 15.31
CA GLY A 92 -10.89 2.16 15.30
C GLY A 92 -11.89 2.03 14.15
N PRO A 93 -12.51 3.12 13.68
CA PRO A 93 -13.54 3.08 12.64
C PRO A 93 -12.98 2.69 11.27
N ILE A 94 -11.73 3.08 10.96
CA ILE A 94 -11.04 2.74 9.71
C ILE A 94 -9.55 2.46 9.97
N THR A 95 -8.88 1.88 8.97
CA THR A 95 -7.44 1.60 9.05
C THR A 95 -6.63 2.90 9.19
N GLY A 96 -5.92 3.03 10.31
CA GLY A 96 -5.08 4.19 10.59
C GLY A 96 -5.77 5.26 11.43
N VAL A 97 -7.04 5.09 11.81
CA VAL A 97 -7.72 5.90 12.82
C VAL A 97 -7.88 5.06 14.08
N PHE A 98 -7.54 5.62 15.24
CA PHE A 98 -7.71 4.97 16.53
C PHE A 98 -8.05 5.97 17.62
N HIS A 99 -8.78 5.47 18.62
CA HIS A 99 -9.19 6.23 19.77
C HIS A 99 -8.20 6.05 20.91
N TYR A 100 -7.86 7.13 21.60
CA TYR A 100 -7.01 7.10 22.77
C TYR A 100 -7.66 7.88 23.91
N GLU A 101 -8.29 7.12 24.80
CA GLU A 101 -8.93 7.60 26.02
C GLU A 101 -7.92 7.70 27.16
N ARG A 102 -7.91 8.84 27.84
CA ARG A 102 -7.20 9.01 29.11
C ARG A 102 -8.23 9.22 30.21
N PRO A 103 -8.17 8.45 31.32
CA PRO A 103 -9.07 8.61 32.46
C PRO A 103 -9.03 10.03 33.04
N GLU A 104 -7.86 10.64 33.04
CA GLU A 104 -7.64 12.02 33.46
C GLU A 104 -6.88 12.75 32.35
N GLY A 105 -7.60 13.57 31.57
CA GLY A 105 -7.01 14.44 30.57
C GLY A 105 -7.76 14.49 29.25
N THR A 106 -7.08 14.99 28.23
CA THR A 106 -7.67 15.18 26.90
C THR A 106 -7.72 13.86 26.13
N THR A 107 -8.94 13.41 25.85
CA THR A 107 -9.19 12.29 24.95
C THR A 107 -8.97 12.71 23.50
N VAL A 108 -8.38 11.82 22.69
CA VAL A 108 -8.00 12.12 21.31
C VAL A 108 -8.33 11.00 20.34
N TRP A 109 -8.83 11.39 19.17
CA TRP A 109 -8.82 10.56 17.97
C TRP A 109 -7.53 10.83 17.20
N ILE A 110 -6.85 9.78 16.74
CA ILE A 110 -5.57 9.92 16.04
C ILE A 110 -5.70 9.32 14.65
N ALA A 111 -5.45 10.15 13.64
CA ALA A 111 -5.27 9.74 12.25
C ALA A 111 -3.79 9.47 11.98
N THR A 112 -3.47 8.36 11.31
CA THR A 112 -2.11 8.00 10.92
C THR A 112 -2.02 7.58 9.46
N TRP A 113 -0.97 8.05 8.79
CA TRP A 113 -0.67 7.73 7.41
C TRP A 113 0.84 7.51 7.26
N TYR A 114 1.24 7.05 6.10
CA TYR A 114 2.65 6.90 5.75
C TYR A 114 2.96 7.74 4.53
N GLU A 115 3.94 8.63 4.67
CA GLU A 115 4.45 9.45 3.58
C GLU A 115 5.67 8.81 2.95
N ARG A 116 5.80 8.97 1.63
CA ARG A 116 6.99 8.58 0.88
C ARG A 116 7.98 9.74 0.86
N GLN A 117 9.18 9.49 1.34
CA GLN A 117 10.28 10.45 1.26
C GLN A 117 11.01 10.34 -0.10
N PRO A 118 11.74 11.38 -0.54
CA PRO A 118 12.49 11.37 -1.80
C PRO A 118 13.54 10.25 -1.88
N ASP A 119 14.08 9.84 -0.75
CA ASP A 119 15.03 8.73 -0.59
C ASP A 119 14.39 7.33 -0.74
N GLY A 120 13.07 7.26 -0.96
CA GLY A 120 12.32 6.02 -1.08
C GLY A 120 11.91 5.38 0.25
N HIS A 121 12.30 5.95 1.39
CA HIS A 121 11.87 5.51 2.70
C HIS A 121 10.43 5.94 3.00
N THR A 122 9.79 5.19 3.90
CA THR A 122 8.41 5.42 4.33
C THR A 122 8.42 5.90 5.76
N ARG A 123 7.82 7.07 6.03
CA ARG A 123 7.72 7.64 7.38
C ARG A 123 6.28 7.64 7.85
N LYS A 124 6.02 7.05 9.02
CA LYS A 124 4.71 7.16 9.67
C LYS A 124 4.49 8.58 10.16
N ARG A 125 3.33 9.15 9.84
CA ARG A 125 2.83 10.42 10.34
C ARG A 125 1.56 10.22 11.13
N SER A 126 1.25 11.18 11.98
CA SER A 126 0.07 11.16 12.82
C SER A 126 -0.43 12.57 13.09
N GLN A 127 -1.74 12.73 13.23
CA GLN A 127 -2.39 13.94 13.72
C GLN A 127 -3.46 13.55 14.73
N GLY A 128 -3.48 14.25 15.87
CA GLY A 128 -4.47 14.06 16.93
C GLY A 128 -5.56 15.14 16.88
N PHE A 129 -6.77 14.72 17.18
CA PHE A 129 -8.00 15.50 17.20
C PHE A 129 -8.62 15.33 18.59
N SER A 130 -8.55 16.37 19.42
CA SER A 130 -8.93 16.31 20.83
C SER A 130 -10.38 16.71 21.08
N TYR A 131 -11.01 16.11 22.10
CA TYR A 131 -12.34 16.48 22.59
C TYR A 131 -12.44 16.37 24.13
N GLY A 132 -13.55 16.80 24.73
CA GLY A 132 -13.87 16.56 26.14
C GLY A 132 -13.23 17.49 27.19
N THR A 133 -12.42 18.47 26.78
CA THR A 133 -11.83 19.48 27.70
C THR A 133 -11.98 20.89 27.13
N PRO A 134 -11.93 21.96 27.95
CA PRO A 134 -12.02 23.34 27.44
C PRO A 134 -10.91 23.74 26.45
N LYS A 135 -9.79 23.02 26.45
CA LYS A 135 -8.66 23.24 25.51
C LYS A 135 -8.71 22.31 24.30
N SER A 136 -9.76 21.49 24.18
CA SER A 136 -9.89 20.54 23.08
C SER A 136 -10.27 21.24 21.78
N GLN A 137 -9.87 20.64 20.66
CA GLN A 137 -10.16 21.16 19.32
C GLN A 137 -11.65 21.04 18.95
N PHE A 138 -12.31 20.00 19.46
CA PHE A 138 -13.71 19.68 19.17
C PHE A 138 -14.54 19.59 20.44
N ALA A 139 -15.84 19.87 20.31
CA ALA A 139 -16.77 19.81 21.43
C ALA A 139 -17.15 18.36 21.77
N THR A 140 -17.29 17.49 20.77
CA THR A 140 -17.73 16.09 20.96
C THR A 140 -16.76 15.07 20.37
N SER A 141 -16.90 13.80 20.79
CA SER A 141 -16.12 12.68 20.26
C SER A 141 -16.38 12.48 18.77
N GLU A 142 -17.64 12.54 18.35
CA GLU A 142 -18.06 12.29 16.98
C GLU A 142 -17.45 13.32 16.01
N GLN A 143 -17.35 14.57 16.44
CA GLN A 143 -16.70 15.62 15.65
C GLN A 143 -15.19 15.37 15.49
N ALA A 144 -14.51 14.98 16.57
CA ALA A 144 -13.10 14.64 16.53
C ALA A 144 -12.83 13.36 15.71
N GLU A 145 -13.71 12.35 15.80
CA GLU A 145 -13.65 11.13 15.01
C GLU A 145 -13.82 11.43 13.52
N ALA A 146 -14.85 12.19 13.14
CA ALA A 146 -15.11 12.58 11.77
C ALA A 146 -13.92 13.35 11.16
N ALA A 147 -13.34 14.30 11.91
CA ALA A 147 -12.15 15.03 11.48
C ALA A 147 -10.92 14.12 11.32
N ALA A 148 -10.74 13.14 12.19
CA ALA A 148 -9.66 12.16 12.07
C ALA A 148 -9.85 11.25 10.84
N ILE A 149 -11.08 10.81 10.57
CA ILE A 149 -11.44 10.03 9.38
C ILE A 149 -11.18 10.85 8.11
N GLU A 150 -11.69 12.08 8.06
CA GLU A 150 -11.52 12.98 6.91
C GLU A 150 -10.03 13.22 6.63
N LYS A 151 -9.25 13.55 7.67
CA LYS A 151 -7.81 13.76 7.52
C LYS A 151 -7.12 12.50 7.00
N ARG A 152 -7.46 11.34 7.54
CA ARG A 152 -6.89 10.06 7.10
C ARG A 152 -7.19 9.79 5.63
N GLN A 153 -8.41 10.03 5.19
CA GLN A 153 -8.85 9.85 3.80
C GLN A 153 -8.21 10.87 2.85
N GLN A 154 -8.05 12.12 3.29
CA GLN A 154 -7.34 13.16 2.54
C GLN A 154 -5.87 12.78 2.30
N GLU A 155 -5.18 12.29 3.33
CA GLU A 155 -3.79 11.85 3.17
C GLU A 155 -3.69 10.55 2.38
N GLU A 156 -4.72 9.69 2.45
CA GLU A 156 -4.83 8.51 1.58
C GLU A 156 -4.94 8.89 0.11
N SER A 157 -5.83 9.83 -0.22
CA SER A 157 -6.04 10.30 -1.59
C SER A 157 -4.86 11.11 -2.14
N ARG A 158 -4.05 11.72 -1.27
CA ARG A 158 -2.86 12.45 -1.69
C ARG A 158 -1.68 11.53 -1.99
N TRP A 159 -1.41 10.57 -1.11
CA TRP A 159 -0.15 9.82 -1.12
C TRP A 159 -0.28 8.39 -1.62
N TYR A 160 -1.45 7.76 -1.51
CA TYR A 160 -1.63 6.38 -1.93
C TYR A 160 -2.21 6.28 -3.34
N SER A 161 -1.90 5.15 -3.97
CA SER A 161 -2.40 4.81 -5.30
C SER A 161 -3.88 4.42 -5.29
N THR A 162 -4.59 4.54 -4.16
CA THR A 162 -5.96 4.00 -3.98
C THR A 162 -6.87 4.95 -3.23
N LEU A 163 -8.15 4.97 -3.60
CA LEU A 163 -9.26 5.66 -2.91
C LEU A 163 -10.24 4.63 -2.34
N GLY A 164 -11.05 5.02 -1.35
CA GLY A 164 -12.12 4.19 -0.78
C GLY A 164 -11.70 3.34 0.43
N VAL A 165 -12.62 2.50 0.91
CA VAL A 165 -12.47 1.76 2.18
C VAL A 165 -12.58 0.26 1.96
N GLY A 166 -11.65 -0.50 2.52
CA GLY A 166 -11.68 -1.96 2.48
C GLY A 166 -11.72 -2.53 1.06
N GLU A 167 -12.71 -3.37 0.79
CA GLU A 167 -12.87 -4.05 -0.50
C GLU A 167 -13.35 -3.14 -1.62
N THR A 168 -13.99 -2.01 -1.31
CA THR A 168 -14.46 -1.03 -2.30
C THR A 168 -13.34 -0.12 -2.79
N ARG A 169 -12.10 -0.37 -2.38
CA ARG A 169 -10.95 0.43 -2.81
C ARG A 169 -10.73 0.34 -4.31
N ILE A 170 -10.57 1.51 -4.91
CA ILE A 170 -10.27 1.68 -6.34
C ILE A 170 -8.94 2.40 -6.53
N VAL A 171 -8.43 2.40 -7.75
CA VAL A 171 -7.24 3.19 -8.10
C VAL A 171 -7.55 4.68 -8.01
N ASN A 172 -6.63 5.41 -7.41
CA ASN A 172 -6.61 6.87 -7.42
C ASN A 172 -6.09 7.36 -8.78
N ARG A 173 -7.00 7.56 -9.73
CA ARG A 173 -6.68 7.94 -11.12
C ARG A 173 -6.08 9.34 -11.19
#